data_AF-A0A6G6SHV5-F1
#
_entry.id   AF-A0A6G6SHV5-F1
#
_cell.length_a   1.000
_cell.length_b   1.000
_cell.length_c   1.000
_cell.angle_alpha   90.00
_cell.angle_beta   90.00
_cell.angle_gamma   90.00
#
_symmetry.space_group_name_H-M   'P 1'
#
loop_
_entity.id
_entity.type
_entity.pdbx_description
1 polymer ?
#
loop_
_entity_poly.entity_id
_entity_poly.type
_entity_poly.pdbx_seq_one_letter_code
_entity_poly.pdbx_strand_id
1 'polypeptide(L)'
;MKSILSKISIVNNDQNTVVNKEPLNTYGIFLNNIKNIKNTYLDISIGNCDKRKEITVDVAKLSKELISKIRELYTSKKISSYRVDIKNKEKSMEFLNNAYKVIDSAILEWWEDEKEVLPSSIIHRTIDNLYIDEEISLKPNDKKTLFFLISNKFKLGLNKNAAQSTMIQNLQDIPEVVKAIDDLGISDNSHLKYEVYCLLAENIYNFLSGNENKVDFSKIKDAIKDVAQRKFGTSENKLTHPPLYSKYTLAFFD
;
A
#
# COMPACT_ATOMS: atom_id res chain seq x y z
N MET A 1 -30.55 14.48 29.18
CA MET A 1 -29.53 14.41 28.12
C MET A 1 -28.18 14.09 28.74
N LYS A 2 -27.70 12.86 28.54
CA LYS A 2 -26.33 12.40 28.78
C LYS A 2 -25.99 11.43 27.66
N SER A 3 -25.00 11.78 26.83
CA SER A 3 -24.44 10.91 25.79
C SER A 3 -23.66 9.80 26.49
N ILE A 4 -24.12 8.56 26.37
CA ILE A 4 -23.36 7.37 26.76
C ILE A 4 -22.84 6.75 25.47
N LEU A 5 -21.71 7.26 25.00
CA LEU A 5 -20.76 6.52 24.19
C LEU A 5 -20.19 5.42 25.09
N SER A 6 -20.84 4.26 25.14
CA SER A 6 -20.25 3.08 25.77
C SER A 6 -19.13 2.59 24.86
N LYS A 7 -17.90 2.90 25.25
CA LYS A 7 -16.66 2.27 24.79
C LYS A 7 -16.88 0.76 24.67
N ILE A 8 -16.66 0.20 23.48
CA ILE A 8 -16.43 -1.23 23.34
C ILE A 8 -15.06 -1.48 23.97
N SER A 9 -15.06 -1.85 25.23
CA SER A 9 -13.90 -2.38 25.93
C SER A 9 -13.59 -3.77 25.37
N ILE A 10 -12.43 -3.92 24.75
CA ILE A 10 -11.83 -5.23 24.49
C ILE A 10 -11.49 -5.80 25.87
N VAL A 11 -12.38 -6.65 26.40
CA VAL A 11 -12.13 -7.41 27.61
C VAL A 11 -11.27 -8.60 27.22
N ASN A 12 -9.98 -8.55 27.55
CA ASN A 12 -9.19 -9.75 27.73
C ASN A 12 -9.74 -10.45 28.98
N ASN A 13 -10.56 -11.48 28.80
CA ASN A 13 -10.85 -12.43 29.87
C ASN A 13 -10.09 -13.72 29.56
N ASP A 14 -8.98 -13.90 30.27
CA ASP A 14 -8.57 -15.24 30.67
C ASP A 14 -9.67 -15.84 31.55
N GLN A 15 -9.86 -17.16 31.43
CA GLN A 15 -10.85 -18.00 32.11
C GLN A 15 -12.23 -18.11 31.44
N ASN A 16 -12.26 -18.84 30.33
CA ASN A 16 -13.11 -20.04 30.19
C ASN A 16 -12.68 -20.83 28.96
N THR A 17 -12.10 -22.00 29.21
CA THR A 17 -11.67 -22.99 28.22
C THR A 17 -12.86 -23.57 27.47
N VAL A 18 -13.24 -22.95 26.36
CA VAL A 18 -13.56 -23.61 25.07
C VAL A 18 -13.19 -22.61 23.98
N VAL A 19 -11.94 -22.61 23.52
CA VAL A 19 -11.59 -21.92 22.28
C VAL A 19 -10.97 -22.97 21.39
N ASN A 20 -11.81 -23.60 20.57
CA ASN A 20 -11.36 -24.00 19.23
C ASN A 20 -10.68 -22.75 18.67
N LYS A 21 -9.35 -22.76 18.63
CA LYS A 21 -8.57 -21.74 17.92
C LYS A 21 -8.94 -21.91 16.45
N GLU A 22 -10.06 -21.31 16.02
CA GLU A 22 -10.22 -20.98 14.62
C GLU A 22 -8.92 -20.23 14.25
N PRO A 23 -8.21 -20.66 13.19
CA PRO A 23 -7.07 -19.89 12.72
C PRO A 23 -7.55 -18.45 12.54
N LEU A 24 -6.77 -17.50 13.05
CA LEU A 24 -7.06 -16.07 12.89
C LEU A 24 -7.51 -15.84 11.45
N ASN A 25 -8.72 -15.30 11.28
CA ASN A 25 -9.20 -14.92 9.96
C ASN A 25 -8.19 -13.92 9.33
N THR A 26 -8.05 -13.92 8.02
CA THR A 26 -7.07 -13.13 7.25
C THR A 26 -7.04 -11.67 7.70
N TYR A 27 -8.20 -11.06 7.90
CA TYR A 27 -8.32 -9.71 8.45
C TYR A 27 -7.65 -9.56 9.82
N GLY A 28 -7.86 -10.52 10.73
CA GLY A 28 -7.21 -10.59 12.03
C GLY A 28 -5.70 -10.79 11.94
N ILE A 29 -5.21 -11.56 10.96
CA ILE A 29 -3.77 -11.70 10.69
C ILE A 29 -3.17 -10.34 10.32
N PHE A 30 -3.78 -9.58 9.41
CA PHE A 30 -3.30 -8.25 9.05
C PHE A 30 -3.28 -7.30 10.24
N LEU A 31 -4.34 -7.27 11.04
CA LEU A 31 -4.37 -6.44 12.25
C LEU A 31 -3.27 -6.81 13.24
N ASN A 32 -2.97 -8.11 13.39
CA ASN A 32 -1.88 -8.57 14.23
C ASN A 32 -0.51 -8.20 13.67
N ASN A 33 -0.29 -8.37 12.37
CA ASN A 33 0.94 -7.94 11.70
C ASN A 33 1.18 -6.45 11.92
N ILE A 34 0.14 -5.61 11.81
CA ILE A 34 0.25 -4.18 12.07
C ILE A 34 0.45 -3.86 13.57
N LYS A 35 -0.23 -4.56 14.48
CA LYS A 35 -0.16 -4.33 15.93
C LYS A 35 1.23 -4.62 16.51
N ASN A 36 1.94 -5.59 15.93
CA ASN A 36 3.26 -6.01 16.39
C ASN A 36 4.39 -5.07 15.93
N ILE A 37 4.07 -4.03 15.15
CA ILE A 37 5.02 -3.04 14.67
C ILE A 37 5.02 -1.86 15.65
N LYS A 38 6.20 -1.47 16.16
CA LYS A 38 6.36 -0.18 16.88
C LYS A 38 5.85 0.93 15.96
N ASN A 39 5.10 1.91 16.46
CA ASN A 39 4.60 3.03 15.64
C ASN A 39 5.68 3.49 14.65
N THR A 40 5.50 3.14 13.38
CA THR A 40 6.46 3.49 12.33
C THR A 40 6.02 4.81 11.75
N TYR A 41 6.80 5.82 12.07
CA TYR A 41 6.70 7.13 11.48
C TYR A 41 7.52 7.14 10.20
N LEU A 42 6.90 7.58 9.09
CA LEU A 42 7.61 7.78 7.84
C LEU A 42 7.77 9.27 7.62
N ASP A 43 9.03 9.71 7.49
CA ASP A 43 9.37 11.07 7.14
C ASP A 43 9.36 11.23 5.62
N ILE A 44 8.48 12.09 5.14
CA ILE A 44 8.31 12.38 3.72
C ILE A 44 8.82 13.80 3.49
N SER A 45 9.85 13.93 2.67
CA SER A 45 10.44 15.23 2.34
C SER A 45 10.49 15.48 0.84
N ILE A 46 10.16 16.70 0.41
CA ILE A 46 10.18 17.08 -1.02
C ILE A 46 11.24 18.17 -1.21
N GLY A 47 12.30 17.84 -1.94
CA GLY A 47 13.51 18.67 -2.09
C GLY A 47 13.42 19.86 -3.03
N ASN A 48 12.24 20.23 -3.53
CA ASN A 48 12.13 21.15 -4.68
C ASN A 48 11.15 22.32 -4.52
N CYS A 49 10.67 22.58 -3.30
CA CYS A 49 10.10 23.88 -2.96
C CYS A 49 11.22 24.68 -2.28
N ASP A 50 11.24 26.01 -2.41
CA ASP A 50 12.23 26.92 -1.80
C ASP A 50 12.37 26.76 -0.27
N LYS A 51 11.53 25.92 0.34
CA LYS A 51 11.65 25.37 1.68
C LYS A 51 11.42 23.87 1.62
N ARG A 52 12.37 23.09 2.13
CA ARG A 52 12.16 21.66 2.43
C ARG A 52 10.97 21.55 3.37
N LYS A 53 9.91 20.88 2.92
CA LYS A 53 8.79 20.50 3.78
C LYS A 53 8.96 19.05 4.17
N GLU A 54 8.87 18.80 5.47
CA GLU A 54 8.94 17.48 6.07
C GLU A 54 7.62 17.25 6.79
N ILE A 55 7.03 16.10 6.54
CA ILE A 55 5.88 15.63 7.30
C ILE A 55 6.17 14.24 7.84
N THR A 56 5.53 13.92 8.95
CA THR A 56 5.61 12.62 9.58
C THR A 56 4.24 11.98 9.57
N VAL A 57 4.16 10.75 9.04
CA VAL A 57 2.90 9.99 8.96
C VAL A 57 2.98 8.69 9.78
N ASP A 58 1.91 8.37 10.49
CA ASP A 58 1.79 7.11 11.23
C ASP A 58 1.33 5.99 10.29
N VAL A 59 2.29 5.23 9.76
CA VAL A 59 2.02 4.20 8.75
C VAL A 59 1.21 3.04 9.35
N ALA A 60 1.34 2.76 10.66
CA ALA A 60 0.54 1.73 11.33
C ALA A 60 -0.93 2.13 11.43
N LYS A 61 -1.21 3.40 11.72
CA LYS A 61 -2.57 3.95 11.67
C LYS A 61 -3.14 3.88 10.25
N LEU A 62 -2.39 4.35 9.25
CA LEU A 62 -2.81 4.29 7.84
C LEU A 62 -3.08 2.85 7.37
N SER A 63 -2.25 1.89 7.78
CA SER A 63 -2.44 0.47 7.47
C SER A 63 -3.76 -0.07 8.03
N LYS A 64 -4.12 0.30 9.27
CA LYS A 64 -5.39 -0.10 9.89
C LYS A 64 -6.59 0.49 9.17
N GLU A 65 -6.53 1.77 8.82
CA GLU A 65 -7.59 2.45 8.10
C GLU A 65 -7.78 1.87 6.70
N LEU A 66 -6.68 1.58 5.99
CA LEU A 66 -6.71 0.94 4.69
C LEU A 66 -7.38 -0.44 4.76
N ILE A 67 -6.93 -1.31 5.67
CA ILE A 67 -7.51 -2.65 5.83
C ILE A 67 -8.97 -2.59 6.30
N SER A 68 -9.34 -1.59 7.10
CA SER A 68 -10.76 -1.34 7.43
C SER A 68 -11.58 -1.00 6.20
N LYS A 69 -11.09 -0.11 5.33
CA LYS A 69 -11.74 0.22 4.06
C LYS A 69 -11.88 -0.99 3.15
N ILE A 70 -10.82 -1.78 2.98
CA ILE A 70 -10.87 -3.02 2.18
C ILE A 70 -11.95 -3.96 2.72
N ARG A 71 -12.02 -4.15 4.05
CA ARG A 71 -13.10 -4.96 4.66
C ARG A 71 -14.48 -4.37 4.38
N GLU A 72 -14.64 -3.05 4.44
CA GLU A 72 -15.91 -2.37 4.15
C GLU A 72 -16.35 -2.58 2.70
N LEU A 73 -15.42 -2.57 1.72
CA LEU A 73 -15.72 -2.84 0.32
C LEU A 73 -16.40 -4.20 0.11
N TYR A 74 -15.95 -5.22 0.85
CA TYR A 74 -16.52 -6.57 0.79
C TYR A 74 -17.70 -6.78 1.75
N THR A 75 -17.98 -5.83 2.64
CA THR A 75 -19.07 -5.94 3.59
C THR A 75 -20.37 -5.40 2.99
N SER A 76 -21.31 -6.28 2.66
CA SER A 76 -22.61 -5.86 2.12
C SER A 76 -23.42 -5.00 3.11
N LYS A 77 -24.29 -4.12 2.59
CA LYS A 77 -25.21 -3.29 3.39
C LYS A 77 -26.08 -4.10 4.36
N LYS A 78 -26.45 -5.32 3.96
CA LYS A 78 -27.23 -6.24 4.79
C LYS A 78 -26.47 -6.64 6.06
N ILE A 79 -25.16 -6.87 5.95
CA ILE A 79 -24.31 -7.23 7.08
C ILE A 79 -23.98 -6.00 7.92
N SER A 80 -23.61 -4.88 7.29
CA SER A 80 -23.24 -3.66 8.03
C SER A 80 -24.39 -3.05 8.84
N SER A 81 -25.63 -3.23 8.39
CA SER A 81 -26.84 -2.81 9.10
C SER A 81 -27.50 -3.90 9.94
N TYR A 82 -26.92 -5.12 9.98
CA TYR A 82 -27.53 -6.25 10.68
C TYR A 82 -27.60 -5.98 12.18
N ARG A 83 -28.79 -6.13 12.75
CA ARG A 83 -29.02 -6.04 14.21
C ARG A 83 -29.21 -7.45 14.76
N VAL A 84 -28.40 -7.80 15.76
CA VAL A 84 -28.50 -9.09 16.45
C VAL A 84 -29.85 -9.20 17.13
N ASP A 85 -30.58 -10.28 16.85
CA ASP A 85 -31.80 -10.61 17.57
C ASP A 85 -31.43 -11.18 18.94
N ILE A 86 -31.71 -10.41 20.00
CA ILE A 86 -31.41 -10.81 21.39
C ILE A 86 -32.16 -12.09 21.76
N LYS A 87 -33.37 -12.31 21.21
CA LYS A 87 -34.18 -13.50 21.49
C LYS A 87 -33.69 -14.73 20.73
N ASN A 88 -32.93 -14.54 19.66
CA ASN A 88 -32.41 -15.61 18.81
C ASN A 88 -30.93 -15.43 18.50
N LYS A 89 -30.17 -15.18 19.57
CA LYS A 89 -28.76 -14.82 19.49
C LYS A 89 -27.93 -15.84 18.72
N GLU A 90 -28.18 -17.14 18.91
CA GLU A 90 -27.45 -18.22 18.24
C GLU A 90 -27.57 -18.13 16.72
N LYS A 91 -28.81 -18.05 16.18
CA LYS A 91 -29.01 -17.92 14.73
C LYS A 91 -28.44 -16.63 14.16
N SER A 92 -28.55 -15.52 14.90
CA SER A 92 -27.93 -14.25 14.50
C SER A 92 -26.41 -14.36 14.44
N MET A 93 -25.78 -15.02 15.41
CA MET A 93 -24.34 -15.23 15.42
C MET A 93 -23.89 -16.18 14.30
N GLU A 94 -24.63 -17.27 14.06
CA GLU A 94 -24.36 -18.18 12.95
C GLU A 94 -24.41 -17.46 11.59
N PHE A 95 -25.45 -16.65 11.37
CA PHE A 95 -25.56 -15.82 10.16
C PHE A 95 -24.38 -14.87 9.98
N LEU A 96 -24.00 -14.13 11.05
CA LEU A 96 -22.87 -13.21 11.01
C LEU A 96 -21.55 -13.93 10.79
N ASN A 97 -21.32 -15.07 11.45
CA ASN A 97 -20.10 -15.86 11.29
C ASN A 97 -19.95 -16.35 9.85
N ASN A 98 -21.02 -16.87 9.24
CA ASN A 98 -21.01 -17.29 7.85
C ASN A 98 -20.73 -16.12 6.91
N ALA A 99 -21.33 -14.95 7.16
CA ALA A 99 -21.07 -13.75 6.37
C ALA A 99 -19.61 -13.27 6.50
N TYR A 100 -19.05 -13.27 7.72
CA TYR A 100 -17.67 -12.86 7.93
C TYR A 100 -16.66 -13.85 7.35
N LYS A 101 -16.98 -15.14 7.25
CA LYS A 101 -16.15 -16.11 6.51
C LYS A 101 -16.03 -15.76 5.03
N VAL A 102 -17.15 -15.40 4.38
CA VAL A 102 -17.14 -14.96 2.98
C VAL A 102 -16.35 -13.67 2.80
N ILE A 103 -16.54 -12.69 3.69
CA ILE A 103 -15.79 -11.42 3.66
C ILE A 103 -14.29 -11.69 3.81
N ASP A 104 -13.90 -12.59 4.72
CA ASP A 104 -12.49 -12.92 4.94
C ASP A 104 -11.85 -13.61 3.74
N SER A 105 -12.56 -14.53 3.09
CA SER A 105 -12.09 -15.14 1.83
C SER A 105 -11.87 -14.09 0.74
N ALA A 106 -12.78 -13.12 0.60
CA ALA A 106 -12.61 -12.04 -0.38
C ALA A 106 -11.41 -11.14 -0.07
N ILE A 107 -11.14 -10.85 1.22
CA ILE A 107 -9.95 -10.11 1.65
C ILE A 107 -8.67 -10.90 1.36
N LEU A 108 -8.70 -12.22 1.54
CA LEU A 108 -7.57 -13.09 1.20
C LEU A 108 -7.29 -13.08 -0.31
N GLU A 109 -8.32 -13.27 -1.13
CA GLU A 109 -8.21 -13.20 -2.60
C GLU A 109 -7.62 -11.85 -3.04
N TRP A 110 -8.14 -10.74 -2.49
CA TRP A 110 -7.61 -9.41 -2.71
C TRP A 110 -6.11 -9.30 -2.39
N TRP A 111 -5.68 -9.87 -1.27
CA TRP A 111 -4.28 -9.80 -0.86
C TRP A 111 -3.37 -10.64 -1.75
N GLU A 112 -3.81 -11.85 -2.14
CA GLU A 112 -3.05 -12.68 -3.08
C GLU A 112 -2.89 -11.98 -4.43
N ASP A 113 -3.92 -11.27 -4.92
CA ASP A 113 -3.81 -10.44 -6.12
C ASP A 113 -2.83 -9.27 -5.93
N GLU A 114 -2.92 -8.54 -4.81
CA GLU A 114 -2.06 -7.37 -4.54
C GLU A 114 -0.56 -7.71 -4.39
N LYS A 115 -0.23 -8.95 -4.00
CA LYS A 115 1.16 -9.44 -4.01
C LYS A 115 1.83 -9.35 -5.37
N GLU A 116 1.07 -9.53 -6.44
CA GLU A 116 1.58 -9.39 -7.81
C GLU A 116 1.32 -7.98 -8.35
N VAL A 117 0.15 -7.42 -8.07
CA VAL A 117 -0.33 -6.16 -8.66
C VAL A 117 0.45 -4.95 -8.16
N LEU A 118 0.65 -4.78 -6.85
CA LEU A 118 1.35 -3.60 -6.33
C LEU A 118 2.80 -3.54 -6.84
N PRO A 119 3.66 -4.57 -6.69
CA PRO A 119 5.01 -4.52 -7.22
C PRO A 119 5.07 -4.29 -8.73
N SER A 120 4.16 -4.90 -9.49
CA SER A 120 4.07 -4.68 -10.94
C SER A 120 3.74 -3.21 -11.26
N SER A 121 2.77 -2.62 -10.55
CA SER A 121 2.37 -1.23 -10.76
C SER A 121 3.50 -0.24 -10.45
N ILE A 122 4.26 -0.48 -9.37
CA ILE A 122 5.43 0.33 -9.01
C ILE A 122 6.54 0.22 -10.06
N ILE A 123 6.80 -0.98 -10.59
CA ILE A 123 7.79 -1.18 -11.65
C ILE A 123 7.37 -0.46 -12.93
N HIS A 124 6.12 -0.61 -13.38
CA HIS A 124 5.60 0.11 -14.55
C HIS A 124 5.72 1.62 -14.36
N ARG A 125 5.27 2.13 -13.21
CA ARG A 125 5.35 3.55 -12.86
C ARG A 125 6.79 4.07 -12.88
N THR A 126 7.72 3.32 -12.31
CA THR A 126 9.14 3.70 -12.26
C THR A 126 9.75 3.71 -13.66
N ILE A 127 9.42 2.72 -14.51
CA ILE A 127 9.86 2.68 -15.91
C ILE A 127 9.30 3.87 -16.70
N ASP A 128 8.02 4.21 -16.48
CA ASP A 128 7.36 5.34 -17.14
C ASP A 128 7.97 6.68 -16.74
N ASN A 129 8.49 6.78 -15.51
CA ASN A 129 9.09 7.99 -14.96
C ASN A 129 10.62 8.08 -15.14
N LEU A 130 11.28 7.09 -15.77
CA LEU A 130 12.74 7.00 -15.86
C LEU A 130 13.42 8.26 -16.42
N TYR A 131 12.79 8.91 -17.40
CA TYR A 131 13.31 10.10 -18.08
C TYR A 131 12.28 11.23 -18.13
N ILE A 132 11.50 11.36 -17.05
CA ILE A 132 10.41 12.33 -16.99
C ILE A 132 10.94 13.78 -17.07
N ASP A 133 12.11 14.04 -16.50
CA ASP A 133 12.75 15.35 -16.50
C ASP A 133 13.33 15.72 -17.87
N GLU A 134 13.71 14.73 -18.69
CA GLU A 134 14.12 14.96 -20.09
C GLU A 134 12.95 14.98 -21.07
N GLU A 135 11.70 14.80 -20.59
CA GLU A 135 10.50 14.63 -21.42
C GLU A 135 10.61 13.47 -22.44
N ILE A 136 11.48 12.49 -22.15
CA ILE A 136 11.71 11.34 -23.02
C ILE A 136 10.81 10.18 -22.60
N SER A 137 9.97 9.71 -23.52
CA SER A 137 9.16 8.50 -23.31
C SER A 137 9.81 7.28 -23.97
N LEU A 138 10.04 6.24 -23.18
CA LEU A 138 10.53 4.95 -23.69
C LEU A 138 9.50 4.31 -24.65
N LYS A 139 9.99 3.62 -25.68
CA LYS A 139 9.10 2.89 -26.59
C LYS A 139 8.44 1.72 -25.85
N PRO A 140 7.21 1.30 -26.23
CA PRO A 140 6.50 0.22 -25.54
C PRO A 140 7.28 -1.10 -25.43
N ASN A 141 8.09 -1.45 -26.44
CA ASN A 141 8.92 -2.66 -26.41
C ASN A 141 10.08 -2.58 -25.40
N ASP A 142 10.67 -1.39 -25.24
CA ASP A 142 11.74 -1.14 -24.29
C ASP A 142 11.20 -1.23 -22.85
N LYS A 143 10.01 -0.68 -22.62
CA LYS A 143 9.30 -0.79 -21.33
C LYS A 143 9.02 -2.24 -20.95
N LYS A 144 8.49 -3.04 -21.89
CA LYS A 144 8.26 -4.49 -21.68
C LYS A 144 9.55 -5.25 -21.39
N THR A 145 10.63 -4.90 -22.09
CA THR A 145 11.95 -5.52 -21.90
C THR A 145 12.48 -5.21 -20.50
N LEU A 146 12.41 -3.95 -20.06
CA LEU A 146 12.80 -3.55 -18.71
C LEU A 146 12.00 -4.28 -17.64
N PHE A 147 10.67 -4.32 -17.78
CA PHE A 147 9.80 -5.02 -16.85
C PHE A 147 10.20 -6.49 -16.68
N PHE A 148 10.43 -7.19 -17.79
CA PHE A 148 10.85 -8.60 -17.78
C PHE A 148 12.22 -8.80 -17.13
N LEU A 149 13.20 -7.94 -17.43
CA LEU A 149 14.54 -8.04 -16.84
C LEU A 149 14.51 -7.83 -15.32
N ILE A 150 13.67 -6.91 -14.84
CA ILE A 150 13.51 -6.62 -13.41
C ILE A 150 12.75 -7.74 -12.70
N SER A 151 11.66 -8.23 -13.29
CA SER A 151 10.92 -9.41 -12.83
C SER A 151 11.85 -10.59 -12.57
N ASN A 152 12.70 -10.93 -13.55
CA ASN A 152 13.68 -12.02 -13.44
C ASN A 152 14.75 -11.75 -12.39
N LYS A 153 15.26 -10.51 -12.29
CA LYS A 153 16.32 -10.14 -11.35
C LYS A 153 15.88 -10.30 -9.89
N PHE A 154 14.63 -9.97 -9.59
CA PHE A 154 14.08 -10.03 -8.23
C PHE A 154 13.23 -11.28 -7.95
N LYS A 155 13.07 -12.19 -8.94
CA LYS A 155 12.26 -13.41 -8.85
C LYS A 155 10.83 -13.15 -8.37
N LEU A 156 10.22 -12.07 -8.87
CA LEU A 156 8.88 -11.65 -8.47
C LEU A 156 7.84 -12.29 -9.40
N GLY A 157 6.79 -12.89 -8.82
CA GLY A 157 5.58 -13.25 -9.55
C GLY A 157 4.85 -11.97 -9.93
N LEU A 158 5.12 -11.44 -11.13
CA LEU A 158 4.59 -10.16 -11.58
C LEU A 158 3.56 -10.32 -12.69
N ASN A 159 2.51 -9.53 -12.61
CA ASN A 159 1.52 -9.39 -13.65
C ASN A 159 1.90 -8.24 -14.58
N LYS A 160 2.34 -8.58 -15.80
CA LYS A 160 2.75 -7.61 -16.84
C LYS A 160 1.63 -6.65 -17.30
N ASN A 161 0.38 -6.90 -16.94
CA ASN A 161 -0.76 -6.04 -17.27
C ASN A 161 -1.27 -5.26 -16.05
N ALA A 162 -0.70 -5.47 -14.86
CA ALA A 162 -1.10 -4.76 -13.66
C ALA A 162 -0.58 -3.31 -13.70
N ALA A 163 -1.50 -2.38 -13.96
CA ALA A 163 -1.21 -0.96 -14.05
C ALA A 163 -1.64 -0.17 -12.80
N GLN A 164 -2.69 -0.61 -12.10
CA GLN A 164 -3.23 0.10 -10.94
C GLN A 164 -3.46 -0.86 -9.77
N SER A 165 -2.84 -0.54 -8.64
CA SER A 165 -3.09 -1.21 -7.37
C SER A 165 -4.31 -0.61 -6.67
N THR A 166 -5.20 -1.48 -6.19
CA THR A 166 -6.35 -1.10 -5.38
C THR A 166 -5.91 -0.61 -4.00
N MET A 167 -4.74 -1.05 -3.51
CA MET A 167 -4.09 -0.48 -2.32
C MET A 167 -3.83 1.01 -2.50
N ILE A 168 -3.19 1.38 -3.62
CA ILE A 168 -2.90 2.78 -3.97
C ILE A 168 -4.20 3.57 -4.12
N GLN A 169 -5.22 3.03 -4.79
CA GLN A 169 -6.51 3.70 -4.98
C GLN A 169 -7.19 4.02 -3.64
N ASN A 170 -7.27 3.05 -2.72
CA ASN A 170 -7.94 3.25 -1.43
C ASN A 170 -7.19 4.22 -0.50
N LEU A 171 -5.87 4.35 -0.66
CA LEU A 171 -5.07 5.34 0.08
C LEU A 171 -5.43 6.78 -0.27
N GLN A 172 -5.84 7.05 -1.52
CA GLN A 172 -6.14 8.42 -1.98
C GLN A 172 -7.31 9.05 -1.23
N ASP A 173 -8.22 8.22 -0.75
CA ASP A 173 -9.42 8.65 -0.04
C ASP A 173 -9.26 8.62 1.49
N ILE A 174 -8.07 8.31 2.02
CA ILE A 174 -7.84 8.34 3.47
C ILE A 174 -7.58 9.78 3.92
N PRO A 175 -8.39 10.35 4.85
CA PRO A 175 -8.28 11.75 5.25
C PRO A 175 -6.88 12.15 5.73
N GLU A 176 -6.21 11.28 6.47
CA GLU A 176 -4.85 11.47 6.96
C GLU A 176 -3.82 11.56 5.82
N VAL A 177 -4.03 10.82 4.73
CA VAL A 177 -3.19 10.87 3.53
C VAL A 177 -3.44 12.16 2.75
N VAL A 178 -4.71 12.55 2.60
CA VAL A 178 -5.09 13.83 1.96
C VAL A 178 -4.47 15.00 2.72
N LYS A 179 -4.59 14.99 4.05
CA LYS A 179 -3.96 15.99 4.91
C LYS A 179 -2.45 16.02 4.76
N ALA A 180 -1.78 14.85 4.72
CA ALA A 180 -0.35 14.76 4.49
C ALA A 180 0.07 15.43 3.16
N ILE A 181 -0.68 15.20 2.10
CA ILE A 181 -0.46 15.83 0.79
C ILE A 181 -0.65 17.36 0.85
N ASP A 182 -1.68 17.83 1.55
CA ASP A 182 -1.96 19.25 1.75
C ASP A 182 -0.86 19.93 2.57
N ASP A 183 -0.41 19.30 3.66
CA ASP A 183 0.66 19.80 4.53
C ASP A 183 2.00 19.90 3.76
N LEU A 184 2.28 18.91 2.90
CA LEU A 184 3.39 18.94 1.94
C LEU A 184 3.25 20.04 0.88
N GLY A 185 2.05 20.60 0.68
CA GLY A 185 1.77 21.64 -0.31
C GLY A 185 1.89 21.16 -1.75
N ILE A 186 1.60 19.89 -2.00
CA ILE A 186 1.66 19.27 -3.34
C ILE A 186 0.29 18.87 -3.88
N SER A 187 -0.79 19.40 -3.30
CA SER A 187 -2.18 19.07 -3.67
C SER A 187 -2.47 19.26 -5.15
N ASP A 188 -1.82 20.23 -5.80
CA ASP A 188 -1.99 20.51 -7.24
C ASP A 188 -1.02 19.73 -8.13
N ASN A 189 0.01 19.07 -7.57
CA ASN A 189 0.99 18.30 -8.33
C ASN A 189 0.59 16.82 -8.38
N SER A 190 -0.15 16.44 -9.43
CA SER A 190 -0.64 15.07 -9.63
C SER A 190 0.46 14.00 -9.62
N HIS A 191 1.64 14.32 -10.17
CA HIS A 191 2.77 13.42 -10.19
C HIS A 191 3.28 13.14 -8.77
N LEU A 192 3.59 14.19 -8.00
CA LEU A 192 4.12 14.04 -6.64
C LEU A 192 3.13 13.40 -5.68
N LYS A 193 1.84 13.72 -5.81
CA LYS A 193 0.79 13.02 -5.05
C LYS A 193 0.87 11.52 -5.26
N TYR A 194 1.01 11.10 -6.51
CA TYR A 194 1.07 9.68 -6.84
C TYR A 194 2.34 9.02 -6.29
N GLU A 195 3.49 9.69 -6.33
CA GLU A 195 4.72 9.17 -5.72
C GLU A 195 4.59 9.01 -4.19
N VAL A 196 3.89 9.92 -3.52
CA VAL A 196 3.55 9.77 -2.09
C VAL A 196 2.64 8.57 -1.86
N TYR A 197 1.61 8.36 -2.68
CA TYR A 197 0.75 7.18 -2.56
C TYR A 197 1.52 5.88 -2.76
N CYS A 198 2.40 5.82 -3.77
CA CYS A 198 3.28 4.68 -4.01
C CYS A 198 4.16 4.40 -2.79
N LEU A 199 4.81 5.41 -2.24
CA LEU A 199 5.66 5.27 -1.07
C LEU A 199 4.90 4.73 0.16
N LEU A 200 3.70 5.25 0.42
CA LEU A 200 2.86 4.76 1.51
C LEU A 200 2.46 3.30 1.28
N ALA A 201 2.03 2.96 0.06
CA ALA A 201 1.66 1.60 -0.31
C ALA A 201 2.83 0.61 -0.15
N GLU A 202 4.04 0.98 -0.56
CA GLU A 202 5.25 0.15 -0.42
C GLU A 202 5.54 -0.24 1.04
N ASN A 203 5.37 0.72 1.96
CA ASN A 203 5.55 0.47 3.39
C ASN A 203 4.42 -0.39 3.96
N ILE A 204 3.16 -0.06 3.65
CA ILE A 204 1.99 -0.79 4.13
C ILE A 204 2.02 -2.24 3.63
N TYR A 205 2.36 -2.46 2.36
CA TYR A 205 2.52 -3.80 1.78
C TYR A 205 3.46 -4.69 2.59
N ASN A 206 4.63 -4.16 2.95
CA ASN A 206 5.61 -4.91 3.74
C ASN A 206 5.12 -5.21 5.16
N PHE A 207 4.27 -4.34 5.73
CA PHE A 207 3.63 -4.61 7.03
C PHE A 207 2.57 -5.70 6.92
N LEU A 208 1.74 -5.67 5.88
CA LEU A 208 0.71 -6.69 5.67
C LEU A 208 1.31 -8.07 5.42
N SER A 209 2.47 -8.14 4.75
CA SER A 209 3.21 -9.38 4.53
C SER A 209 3.93 -9.93 5.77
N GLY A 210 3.79 -9.28 6.94
CA GLY A 210 4.46 -9.66 8.17
C GLY A 210 5.98 -9.44 8.13
N ASN A 211 6.48 -8.66 7.16
CA ASN A 211 7.89 -8.45 6.85
C ASN A 211 8.70 -9.71 6.49
N GLU A 212 8.12 -10.91 6.50
CA GLU A 212 8.80 -12.17 6.16
C GLU A 212 9.17 -12.25 4.68
N ASN A 213 8.39 -11.58 3.82
CA ASN A 213 8.61 -11.48 2.38
C ASN A 213 8.80 -10.03 1.94
N LYS A 214 9.58 -9.25 2.71
CA LYS A 214 9.80 -7.83 2.45
C LYS A 214 10.31 -7.60 1.03
N VAL A 215 9.55 -6.83 0.24
CA VAL A 215 9.97 -6.38 -1.08
C VAL A 215 10.75 -5.09 -0.92
N ASP A 216 11.99 -5.09 -1.40
CA ASP A 216 12.87 -3.93 -1.40
C ASP A 216 12.60 -3.06 -2.63
N PHE A 217 11.54 -2.25 -2.55
CA PHE A 217 11.13 -1.36 -3.63
C PHE A 217 12.21 -0.33 -4.00
N SER A 218 13.05 0.08 -3.05
CA SER A 218 14.18 0.97 -3.34
C SER A 218 15.19 0.28 -4.26
N LYS A 219 15.61 -0.95 -3.93
CA LYS A 219 16.52 -1.71 -4.80
C LYS A 219 15.93 -1.99 -6.17
N ILE A 220 14.62 -2.23 -6.25
CA ILE A 220 13.91 -2.41 -7.53
C ILE A 220 14.01 -1.13 -8.37
N LYS A 221 13.70 0.03 -7.78
CA LYS A 221 13.79 1.33 -8.45
C LYS A 221 15.19 1.65 -8.95
N ASP A 222 16.21 1.37 -8.14
CA ASP A 222 17.61 1.58 -8.54
C ASP A 222 18.05 0.60 -9.63
N ALA A 223 17.64 -0.67 -9.54
CA ALA A 223 17.91 -1.65 -10.58
C ALA A 223 17.24 -1.29 -11.92
N ILE A 224 16.05 -0.70 -11.93
CA ILE A 224 15.39 -0.21 -13.14
C ILE A 224 16.28 0.82 -13.84
N LYS A 225 16.84 1.78 -13.08
CA LYS A 225 17.77 2.79 -13.59
C LYS A 225 19.03 2.16 -14.17
N ASP A 226 19.68 1.28 -13.41
CA ASP A 226 20.92 0.62 -13.82
C ASP A 226 20.75 -0.17 -15.11
N VAL A 227 19.65 -0.94 -15.21
CA VAL A 227 19.37 -1.77 -16.38
C VAL A 227 19.04 -0.89 -17.58
N ALA A 228 18.26 0.18 -17.39
CA ALA A 228 17.94 1.14 -18.45
C ALA A 228 19.20 1.84 -18.98
N GLN A 229 20.09 2.32 -18.11
CA GLN A 229 21.34 2.95 -18.50
C GLN A 229 22.24 1.99 -19.31
N ARG A 230 22.39 0.74 -18.87
CA ARG A 230 23.21 -0.24 -19.62
C ARG A 230 22.62 -0.63 -20.96
N LYS A 231 21.29 -0.65 -21.09
CA LYS A 231 20.59 -1.06 -22.32
C LYS A 231 20.46 0.06 -23.33
N PHE A 232 20.22 1.28 -22.87
CA PHE A 232 19.82 2.40 -23.72
C PHE A 232 20.80 3.59 -23.66
N GLY A 233 21.74 3.59 -22.70
CA GLY A 233 22.73 4.65 -22.50
C GLY A 233 23.95 4.61 -23.43
N THR A 234 23.99 3.71 -24.41
CA THR A 234 25.05 3.66 -25.45
C THR A 234 24.48 3.93 -26.84
N SER A 235 24.33 5.21 -27.14
CA SER A 235 24.48 5.78 -28.48
C SER A 235 25.23 7.09 -28.28
N GLU A 236 26.40 7.19 -28.88
CA GLU A 236 27.21 8.42 -28.93
C GLU A 236 26.32 9.63 -29.31
N ASN A 237 26.57 10.75 -28.64
CA ASN A 237 25.97 12.09 -28.82
C ASN A 237 24.52 12.30 -28.36
N LYS A 238 24.38 12.87 -27.14
CA LYS A 238 23.38 13.85 -26.65
C LYS A 238 22.80 13.60 -25.23
N LEU A 239 23.58 13.12 -24.28
CA LEU A 239 23.27 13.31 -22.85
C LEU A 239 24.50 13.90 -22.15
N THR A 240 24.73 15.20 -22.36
CA THR A 240 25.73 16.01 -21.62
C THR A 240 25.24 16.41 -20.23
N HIS A 241 24.34 15.62 -19.63
CA HIS A 241 23.89 15.89 -18.27
C HIS A 241 24.10 14.64 -17.42
N PRO A 242 24.73 14.77 -16.24
CA PRO A 242 24.78 13.67 -15.27
C PRO A 242 23.34 13.24 -14.96
N PRO A 243 23.12 12.00 -14.49
CA PRO A 243 21.80 11.50 -14.15
C PRO A 243 21.23 12.37 -13.04
N LEU A 244 20.51 13.41 -13.46
CA LEU A 244 19.77 14.30 -12.58
C LEU A 244 18.55 13.48 -12.23
N TYR A 245 18.51 13.08 -10.97
CA TYR A 245 17.25 12.73 -10.32
C TYR A 245 16.15 13.65 -10.82
N SER A 246 14.93 13.11 -10.89
CA SER A 246 13.72 13.90 -10.68
C SER A 246 14.08 15.01 -9.70
N LYS A 247 13.97 16.26 -10.15
CA LYS A 247 14.16 17.44 -9.32
C LYS A 247 13.35 17.33 -8.01
N TYR A 248 12.36 16.43 -7.97
CA TYR A 248 11.61 15.94 -6.83
C TYR A 248 12.06 14.55 -6.37
N THR A 249 13.11 14.49 -5.57
CA THR A 249 13.50 13.25 -4.88
C THR A 249 12.90 13.22 -3.48
N LEU A 250 12.17 12.16 -3.14
CA LEU A 250 11.80 11.87 -1.75
C LEU A 250 13.06 11.38 -1.02
N ALA A 251 13.55 12.14 -0.04
CA ALA A 251 14.68 11.75 0.79
C ALA A 251 14.18 11.16 2.12
N PHE A 252 14.73 10.00 2.47
CA PHE A 252 14.41 9.22 3.68
C PHE A 252 15.49 9.40 4.75
N PHE A 253 15.09 9.35 6.01
CA PHE A 253 15.98 9.15 7.14
C PHE A 253 15.52 7.91 7.92
N ASP A 254 16.46 7.02 8.23
CA ASP A 254 16.27 5.89 9.15
C ASP A 254 16.35 6.36 10.61
#